data_AF-A0A0W0ZRW6-F1
#
_entry.id   AF-A0A0W0ZRW6-F1
#
_cell.length_a   1.000
_cell.length_b   1.000
_cell.length_c   1.000
_cell.angle_alpha   90.00
_cell.angle_beta   90.00
_cell.angle_gamma   90.00
#
_symmetry.space_group_name_H-M   'P 1'
#
loop_
_entity.id
_entity.type
_entity.pdbx_description
1 polymer ?
#
loop_
_entity_poly.entity_id
_entity_poly.type
_entity_poly.pdbx_seq_one_letter_code
_entity_poly.pdbx_strand_id
1 'polypeptide(L)'
;MPDGTPRSDMLTAQVTMDLPFFTANRQDRQLNASLNKLNATQMDRHIHYRDLLQSLNIQYTTWEHLVEREHLYNKQLIPEAKQNAKAALLAYQNTTTELTTVLRAYSSELTIQLEHMQLQVERLKAHATLLYLEGTPT
;
A
#
# COMPACT_ATOMS: atom_id res chain seq x y z
N MET A 1 -52.57 26.01 -81.90
CA MET A 1 -52.59 24.55 -81.67
C MET A 1 -51.77 24.28 -80.42
N PRO A 2 -52.28 23.46 -79.48
CA PRO A 2 -51.72 23.26 -78.15
C PRO A 2 -50.54 22.27 -78.23
N ASP A 3 -49.58 22.24 -77.30
CA ASP A 3 -49.78 21.60 -76.00
C ASP A 3 -48.91 22.23 -74.89
N GLY A 4 -49.58 22.97 -74.00
CA GLY A 4 -49.06 23.37 -72.70
C GLY A 4 -49.23 22.25 -71.69
N THR A 5 -48.37 21.23 -71.75
CA THR A 5 -48.26 20.25 -70.65
C THR A 5 -47.11 20.66 -69.73
N PRO A 6 -47.36 20.96 -68.44
CA PRO A 6 -46.27 21.19 -67.50
C PRO A 6 -45.53 19.86 -67.32
N ARG A 7 -44.21 19.87 -67.56
CA ARG A 7 -43.37 18.73 -67.19
C ARG A 7 -43.53 18.49 -65.69
N SER A 8 -43.97 17.30 -65.34
CA SER A 8 -44.15 16.87 -63.96
C SER A 8 -42.78 16.78 -63.28
N ASP A 9 -42.41 17.77 -62.47
CA ASP A 9 -41.30 17.64 -61.52
C ASP A 9 -41.77 16.73 -60.38
N MET A 10 -41.46 15.45 -60.51
CA MET A 10 -41.76 14.45 -59.48
C MET A 10 -40.67 14.53 -58.40
N LEU A 11 -41.03 15.07 -57.23
CA LEU A 11 -40.19 15.03 -56.04
C LEU A 11 -40.59 13.82 -55.19
N THR A 12 -39.70 12.83 -55.08
CA THR A 12 -39.96 11.61 -54.29
C THR A 12 -39.26 11.73 -52.94
N ALA A 13 -40.01 11.63 -51.84
CA ALA A 13 -39.45 11.46 -50.50
C ALA A 13 -39.59 9.99 -50.09
N GLN A 14 -38.46 9.31 -49.89
CA GLN A 14 -38.42 7.93 -49.44
C GLN A 14 -38.10 7.90 -47.95
N VAL A 15 -38.98 7.30 -47.15
CA VAL A 15 -38.73 7.04 -45.73
C VAL A 15 -38.33 5.57 -45.59
N THR A 16 -37.04 5.32 -45.44
CA THR A 16 -36.52 3.98 -45.14
C THR A 16 -36.60 3.77 -43.63
N MET A 17 -37.43 2.83 -43.19
CA MET A 17 -37.47 2.39 -41.79
C MET A 17 -36.85 0.99 -41.73
N ASP A 18 -35.63 0.89 -41.21
CA ASP A 18 -35.01 -0.40 -40.92
C ASP A 18 -35.76 -1.02 -39.73
N LEU A 19 -36.79 -1.82 -40.02
CA LEU A 19 -37.46 -2.66 -39.03
C LEU A 19 -36.51 -3.81 -38.70
N PRO A 20 -35.84 -3.81 -37.53
CA PRO A 20 -34.83 -4.81 -37.25
C PRO A 20 -35.53 -6.09 -36.79
N PHE A 21 -35.87 -6.96 -37.73
CA PHE A 21 -36.12 -8.35 -37.43
C PHE A 21 -34.78 -8.94 -36.92
N PHE A 22 -34.74 -9.35 -35.65
CA PHE A 22 -33.60 -9.96 -34.92
C PHE A 22 -32.59 -9.03 -34.19
N THR A 23 -32.97 -7.83 -33.72
CA THR A 23 -32.11 -7.03 -32.79
C THR A 23 -32.08 -7.51 -31.34
N ALA A 24 -33.00 -8.38 -30.92
CA ALA A 24 -33.08 -8.88 -29.53
C ALA A 24 -31.71 -9.38 -29.04
N ASN A 25 -31.04 -10.25 -29.81
CA ASN A 25 -29.74 -10.80 -29.44
C ASN A 25 -28.59 -9.78 -29.38
N ARG A 26 -28.65 -8.65 -30.09
CA ARG A 26 -27.59 -7.62 -30.07
C ARG A 26 -27.78 -6.63 -28.93
N GLN A 27 -29.02 -6.20 -28.68
CA GLN A 27 -29.34 -5.34 -27.53
C GLN A 27 -29.12 -6.10 -26.22
N ASP A 28 -29.54 -7.35 -26.13
CA ASP A 28 -29.33 -8.20 -24.95
C ASP A 28 -27.83 -8.43 -24.69
N ARG A 29 -27.01 -8.61 -25.74
CA ARG A 29 -25.55 -8.73 -25.59
C ARG A 29 -24.89 -7.44 -25.10
N GLN A 30 -25.31 -6.29 -25.61
CA GLN A 30 -24.78 -4.99 -25.17
C GLN A 30 -25.18 -4.69 -23.72
N LEU A 31 -26.43 -4.98 -23.35
CA LEU A 31 -26.91 -4.86 -21.98
C LEU A 31 -26.13 -5.79 -21.04
N ASN A 32 -26.02 -7.08 -21.39
CA ASN A 32 -25.24 -8.04 -20.61
C ASN A 32 -23.76 -7.65 -20.51
N ALA A 33 -23.14 -7.12 -21.58
CA ALA A 33 -21.78 -6.60 -21.53
C ALA A 33 -21.65 -5.40 -20.58
N SER A 34 -22.63 -4.49 -20.57
CA SER A 34 -22.65 -3.34 -19.66
C SER A 34 -22.84 -3.75 -18.20
N LEU A 35 -23.71 -4.72 -17.92
CA LEU A 35 -23.91 -5.31 -16.60
C LEU A 35 -22.66 -6.03 -16.11
N ASN A 36 -22.01 -6.83 -16.98
CA ASN A 36 -20.75 -7.49 -16.65
C ASN A 36 -19.64 -6.47 -16.35
N LYS A 37 -19.56 -5.36 -17.11
CA LYS A 37 -18.59 -4.29 -16.83
C LYS A 37 -18.86 -3.61 -15.50
N LEU A 38 -20.12 -3.31 -15.18
CA LEU A 38 -20.51 -2.75 -13.89
C LEU A 38 -20.13 -3.70 -12.74
N ASN A 39 -20.48 -4.98 -12.86
CA ASN A 39 -20.14 -6.00 -11.87
C ASN A 39 -18.62 -6.13 -11.71
N ALA A 40 -17.86 -6.11 -12.80
CA ALA A 40 -16.39 -6.13 -12.75
C ALA A 40 -15.85 -4.92 -11.99
N THR A 41 -16.30 -3.70 -12.30
CA THR A 41 -15.87 -2.48 -11.58
C THR A 41 -16.25 -2.51 -10.10
N GLN A 42 -17.42 -3.06 -9.75
CA GLN A 42 -17.79 -3.25 -8.34
C GLN A 42 -16.87 -4.27 -7.65
N MET A 43 -16.55 -5.37 -8.31
CA MET A 43 -15.64 -6.40 -7.82
C MET A 43 -14.23 -5.82 -7.61
N ASP A 44 -13.72 -5.04 -8.56
CA ASP A 44 -12.41 -4.36 -8.48
C ASP A 44 -12.35 -3.43 -7.27
N ARG A 45 -13.41 -2.64 -7.04
CA ARG A 45 -13.52 -1.80 -5.84
C ARG A 45 -13.49 -2.63 -4.56
N HIS A 46 -14.21 -3.75 -4.52
CA HIS A 46 -14.21 -4.64 -3.36
C HIS A 46 -12.83 -5.29 -3.13
N ILE A 47 -12.12 -5.67 -4.19
CA ILE A 47 -10.75 -6.19 -4.11
C ILE A 47 -9.82 -5.11 -3.55
N HIS A 48 -9.81 -3.90 -4.12
CA HIS A 48 -8.97 -2.80 -3.64
C HIS A 48 -9.24 -2.44 -2.17
N TYR A 49 -10.50 -2.41 -1.75
CA TYR A 49 -10.84 -2.17 -0.35
C TYR A 49 -10.28 -3.26 0.58
N ARG A 50 -10.40 -4.53 0.18
CA ARG A 50 -9.85 -5.66 0.94
C ARG A 50 -8.33 -5.62 1.00
N ASP A 51 -7.67 -5.27 -0.11
CA ASP A 51 -6.22 -5.13 -0.18
C ASP A 51 -5.73 -4.03 0.77
N LEU A 52 -6.40 -2.87 0.77
CA LEU A 52 -6.08 -1.77 1.70
C LEU A 52 -6.27 -2.17 3.16
N LEU A 53 -7.37 -2.84 3.50
CA LEU A 53 -7.61 -3.36 4.86
C LEU A 53 -6.55 -4.38 5.27
N GLN A 54 -6.16 -5.27 4.36
CA GLN A 54 -5.12 -6.25 4.62
C GLN A 54 -3.77 -5.57 4.86
N SER A 55 -3.40 -4.59 4.03
CA SER A 55 -2.19 -3.79 4.21
C SER A 55 -2.19 -3.05 5.54
N LEU A 56 -3.32 -2.44 5.92
CA LEU A 56 -3.48 -1.74 7.19
C LEU A 56 -3.24 -2.68 8.38
N ASN A 57 -3.88 -3.85 8.36
CA ASN A 57 -3.75 -4.83 9.45
C ASN A 57 -2.30 -5.33 9.59
N ILE A 58 -1.65 -5.67 8.48
CA ILE A 58 -0.24 -6.10 8.48
C ILE A 58 0.67 -4.98 9.02
N GLN A 59 0.46 -3.75 8.56
CA GLN A 59 1.28 -2.63 8.95
C GLN A 59 1.09 -2.27 10.43
N TYR A 60 -0.13 -2.42 10.94
CA TYR A 60 -0.48 -2.17 12.33
C TYR A 60 0.20 -3.19 13.26
N THR A 61 0.05 -4.49 12.98
CA THR A 61 0.77 -5.54 13.73
C THR A 61 2.29 -5.33 13.68
N THR A 62 2.83 -4.93 12.52
CA THR A 62 4.27 -4.63 12.37
C THR A 62 4.67 -3.47 13.28
N TRP A 63 3.89 -2.39 13.30
CA TRP A 63 4.16 -1.23 14.14
C TRP A 63 4.10 -1.58 15.63
N GLU A 64 3.12 -2.37 16.08
CA GLU A 64 3.03 -2.82 17.47
C GLU A 64 4.27 -3.62 17.91
N HIS A 65 4.72 -4.57 17.09
CA HIS A 65 5.95 -5.33 17.38
C HIS A 65 7.20 -4.43 17.41
N LEU A 66 7.28 -3.41 16.54
CA LEU A 66 8.38 -2.46 16.56
C LEU A 66 8.38 -1.63 17.86
N VAL A 67 7.21 -1.21 18.33
CA VAL A 67 7.06 -0.50 19.62
C VAL A 67 7.49 -1.37 20.79
N GLU A 68 7.03 -2.63 20.84
CA GLU A 68 7.41 -3.57 21.89
C GLU A 68 8.92 -3.84 21.89
N ARG A 69 9.50 -4.08 20.71
CA ARG A 69 10.94 -4.26 20.57
C ARG A 69 11.72 -3.02 20.99
N GLU A 70 11.23 -1.83 20.66
CA GLU A 70 11.88 -0.56 21.06
C GLU A 70 11.89 -0.41 22.59
N HIS A 71 10.80 -0.83 23.24
CA HIS A 71 10.72 -0.86 24.70
C HIS A 71 11.80 -1.75 25.32
N LEU A 72 12.01 -2.95 24.79
CA LEU A 72 13.03 -3.89 25.25
C LEU A 72 14.45 -3.33 25.08
N TYR A 73 14.75 -2.71 23.93
CA TYR A 73 16.05 -2.07 23.71
C TYR A 73 16.32 -0.96 24.74
N ASN A 74 15.33 -0.09 24.97
CA ASN A 74 15.44 1.02 25.89
C ASN A 74 15.56 0.59 27.36
N LYS A 75 14.78 -0.42 27.78
CA LYS A 75 14.71 -0.83 29.18
C LYS A 75 15.79 -1.83 29.58
N GLN A 76 16.29 -2.62 28.64
CA GLN A 76 17.16 -3.73 28.95
C GLN A 76 18.45 -3.69 28.14
N LEU A 77 18.36 -3.79 26.81
CA LEU A 77 19.53 -4.07 25.97
C LEU A 77 20.58 -2.94 26.01
N ILE A 78 20.16 -1.68 25.93
CA ILE A 78 21.06 -0.52 25.99
C ILE A 78 21.69 -0.37 27.38
N PRO A 79 20.92 -0.40 28.50
CA PRO A 79 21.49 -0.40 29.84
C PRO A 79 22.48 -1.54 30.11
N GLU A 80 22.13 -2.77 29.72
CA GLU A 80 23.00 -3.95 29.90
C GLU A 80 24.30 -3.82 29.11
N ALA A 81 24.23 -3.36 27.86
CA ALA A 81 25.42 -3.16 27.03
C ALA A 81 26.36 -2.10 27.62
N LYS A 82 25.80 -0.97 28.09
CA LYS A 82 26.56 0.08 28.80
C LYS A 82 27.22 -0.46 30.06
N GLN A 83 26.49 -1.25 30.84
CA GLN A 83 27.01 -1.83 32.07
C GLN A 83 28.12 -2.84 31.79
N ASN A 84 27.99 -3.64 30.73
CA ASN A 84 29.01 -4.59 30.29
C ASN A 84 30.28 -3.87 29.83
N ALA A 85 30.17 -2.85 28.97
CA ALA A 85 31.31 -2.03 28.53
C ALA A 85 32.03 -1.38 29.72
N LYS A 86 31.28 -0.83 30.69
CA LYS A 86 31.83 -0.27 31.92
C LYS A 86 32.53 -1.33 32.79
N ALA A 87 31.94 -2.51 32.94
CA ALA A 87 32.54 -3.60 33.71
C ALA A 87 33.85 -4.08 33.08
N ALA A 88 33.88 -4.25 31.75
CA ALA A 88 35.09 -4.62 31.02
C ALA A 88 36.21 -3.58 31.22
N LEU A 89 35.89 -2.28 31.18
CA LEU A 89 36.86 -1.22 31.43
C LEU A 89 37.44 -1.27 32.85
N LEU A 90 36.59 -1.44 33.87
CA LEU A 90 37.03 -1.58 35.26
C LEU A 90 37.91 -2.82 35.45
N ALA A 91 37.57 -3.91 34.78
CA ALA A 91 38.33 -5.16 34.84
C ALA A 91 39.72 -5.02 34.19
N TYR A 92 39.81 -4.29 33.08
CA TYR A 92 41.09 -3.94 32.46
C TYR A 92 41.94 -3.05 33.37
N GLN A 93 41.34 -2.02 33.98
CA GLN A 93 42.04 -1.12 34.92
C GLN A 93 42.61 -1.84 36.13
N ASN A 94 41.93 -2.91 36.59
CA ASN A 94 42.39 -3.76 37.68
C ASN A 94 43.28 -4.93 37.21
N THR A 95 43.79 -4.91 35.97
CA THR A 95 44.63 -5.97 35.37
C THR A 95 43.99 -7.37 35.37
N THR A 96 42.66 -7.44 35.43
CA THR A 96 41.91 -8.71 35.43
C THR A 96 41.44 -9.14 34.04
N THR A 97 41.51 -8.26 33.03
CA THR A 97 41.16 -8.58 31.63
C THR A 97 42.08 -7.88 30.64
N GLU A 98 42.10 -8.38 29.40
CA GLU A 98 42.81 -7.74 28.29
C GLU A 98 42.04 -6.54 27.71
N LEU A 99 42.78 -5.62 27.06
CA LEU A 99 42.21 -4.47 26.35
C LEU A 99 41.25 -4.90 25.23
N THR A 100 41.51 -6.05 24.59
CA THR A 100 40.69 -6.61 23.51
C THR A 100 39.25 -6.90 23.97
N THR A 101 39.07 -7.30 25.24
CA THR A 101 37.75 -7.50 25.86
C THR A 101 36.99 -6.19 26.01
N VAL A 102 37.68 -5.11 26.40
CA VAL A 102 37.10 -3.76 26.48
C VAL A 102 36.62 -3.30 25.11
N LEU A 103 37.48 -3.40 24.09
CA LEU A 103 37.14 -3.01 22.72
C LEU A 103 35.93 -3.78 22.18
N ARG A 104 35.85 -5.09 22.46
CA ARG A 104 34.70 -5.91 22.07
C ARG A 104 33.42 -5.45 22.78
N ALA A 105 33.48 -5.15 24.08
CA ALA A 105 32.32 -4.70 24.84
C ALA A 105 31.80 -3.34 24.34
N TYR A 106 32.69 -2.39 24.05
CA TYR A 106 32.32 -1.10 23.43
C TYR A 106 31.75 -1.27 22.01
N SER A 107 32.36 -2.14 21.19
CA SER A 107 31.84 -2.44 19.85
C SER A 107 30.42 -3.03 19.93
N SER A 108 30.18 -3.93 20.88
CA SER A 108 28.84 -4.48 21.14
C SER A 108 27.85 -3.41 21.60
N GLU A 109 28.25 -2.50 22.49
CA GLU A 109 27.41 -1.37 22.91
C GLU A 109 27.02 -0.49 21.73
N LEU A 110 27.98 -0.09 20.90
CA LEU A 110 27.73 0.74 19.72
C LEU A 110 26.83 0.01 18.70
N THR A 111 27.03 -1.29 18.52
CA THR A 111 26.17 -2.10 17.64
C THR A 111 24.72 -2.09 18.12
N ILE A 112 24.49 -2.30 19.42
CA ILE A 112 23.14 -2.25 20.02
C ILE A 112 22.52 -0.87 19.86
N GLN A 113 23.29 0.21 20.01
CA GLN A 113 22.80 1.58 19.80
C GLN A 113 22.43 1.84 18.33
N LEU A 114 23.23 1.35 17.38
CA LEU A 114 22.92 1.46 15.95
C LEU A 114 21.66 0.69 15.57
N GLU A 115 21.51 -0.54 16.07
CA GLU A 115 20.29 -1.32 15.88
C GLU A 115 19.05 -0.62 16.45
N HIS A 116 19.18 0.03 17.61
CA HIS A 116 18.09 0.83 18.19
C HIS A 116 17.69 2.01 17.29
N MET A 117 18.67 2.74 16.73
CA MET A 117 18.39 3.83 15.79
C MET A 117 17.69 3.32 14.52
N GLN A 118 18.12 2.19 13.99
CA GLN A 118 17.46 1.55 12.84
C GLN A 118 16.02 1.16 13.18
N LEU A 119 15.80 0.60 14.36
CA LEU A 119 14.47 0.24 14.85
C LEU A 119 13.54 1.46 14.94
N GLN A 120 14.05 2.61 15.41
CA GLN A 120 13.30 3.86 15.45
C GLN A 120 12.88 4.33 14.05
N VAL A 121 13.81 4.25 13.09
CA VAL A 121 13.52 4.59 11.69
C VAL A 121 12.43 3.67 11.12
N GLU A 122 12.52 2.36 11.34
CA GLU A 122 11.50 1.42 10.87
C GLU A 122 10.13 1.66 11.52
N ARG A 123 10.10 2.00 12.82
CA ARG A 123 8.85 2.37 13.51
C ARG A 123 8.22 3.62 12.91
N LEU A 124 9.03 4.64 12.60
CA LEU A 124 8.54 5.89 11.98
C LEU A 124 8.01 5.66 10.56
N LYS A 125 8.68 4.81 9.76
CA LYS A 125 8.17 4.40 8.44
C LYS A 125 6.84 3.67 8.57
N ALA A 126 6.74 2.71 9.49
CA ALA A 126 5.52 1.97 9.74
C ALA A 126 4.35 2.90 10.13
N HIS A 127 4.62 3.87 11.01
CA HIS A 127 3.64 4.88 11.42
C HIS A 127 3.21 5.77 10.25
N ALA A 128 4.13 6.21 9.40
CA ALA A 128 3.80 6.99 8.20
C ALA A 128 2.91 6.21 7.23
N THR A 129 3.17 4.92 7.04
CA THR A 129 2.31 4.05 6.21
C THR A 129 0.91 3.90 6.80
N LEU A 130 0.78 3.79 8.13
CA LEU A 130 -0.53 3.75 8.80
C LEU A 130 -1.33 5.03 8.54
N LEU A 131 -0.72 6.21 8.73
CA LEU A 131 -1.37 7.49 8.46
C LEU A 131 -1.84 7.61 7.00
N TYR A 132 -1.02 7.15 6.05
CA TYR A 132 -1.38 7.11 4.64
C TYR A 132 -2.61 6.21 4.37
N LEU A 133 -2.66 5.03 5.01
CA LEU A 133 -3.77 4.08 4.84
C LEU A 133 -5.06 4.53 5.56
N GLU A 134 -4.95 5.29 6.65
CA GLU A 134 -6.10 5.93 7.31
C GLU A 134 -6.68 7.10 6.52
N GLY A 135 -5.97 7.62 5.52
CA GLY A 135 -6.41 8.74 4.70
C GLY A 135 -6.34 10.09 5.42
N THR A 136 -5.55 10.20 6.51
CA THR A 136 -5.25 11.49 7.12
C THR A 136 -4.11 12.15 6.32
N PRO A 137 -4.35 13.31 5.69
CA PRO A 137 -3.26 14.03 5.03
C PRO A 137 -2.24 14.47 6.08
N THR A 138 -0.98 14.09 5.84
CA THR A 138 0.21 14.50 6.61
C THR A 138 0.37 16.01 6.68
#